data_AF-A0A9D7J4Q1-F1
#
_entry.id   AF-A0A9D7J4Q1-F1
#
_cell.length_a   1.000
_cell.length_b   1.000
_cell.length_c   1.000
_cell.angle_alpha   90.00
_cell.angle_beta   90.00
_cell.angle_gamma   90.00
#
_symmetry.space_group_name_H-M   'P 1'
#
loop_
_entity.id
_entity.type
_entity.pdbx_description
1 polymer ?
#
loop_
_entity_poly.entity_id
_entity_poly.type
_entity_poly.pdbx_seq_one_letter_code
_entity_poly.pdbx_strand_id
1 'polypeptide(L)'
;MGARFAYVFLSLTLVAAGIAAGVATWLAWLPCDDAGLSGSILAGYQYPAEFTDACLQRMDGSDAVPLAAGTAEAKALSALLLGVGWLTFVPRLRLNARLKTVVLLPVVPLVWYAMETRRTLDADTLWELTRTSGAIELAGLVAAIVILVWSPKGRERSLSLLGLLAVTGFGVAHTVLDYMMMIGLSDANWDMPPGSGYLTAALMVICGLLVGVLGWNIGRGGSPAPSDNPSGQLVAA
;
A
#
# COMPACT_ATOMS: atom_id res chain seq x y z
N MET A 1 -2.61 20.38 -13.70
CA MET A 1 -2.47 18.95 -14.04
C MET A 1 -3.81 18.37 -14.49
N GLY A 2 -3.86 17.54 -15.54
CA GLY A 2 -5.11 16.90 -16.04
C GLY A 2 -5.50 15.64 -15.25
N ALA A 3 -6.79 15.31 -15.10
CA ALA A 3 -7.26 14.23 -14.22
C ALA A 3 -6.54 12.88 -14.43
N ARG A 4 -6.26 12.54 -15.70
CA ARG A 4 -5.48 11.36 -16.08
C ARG A 4 -4.10 11.28 -15.41
N PHE A 5 -3.38 12.40 -15.35
CA PHE A 5 -2.04 12.45 -14.75
C PHE A 5 -2.05 12.02 -13.28
N ALA A 6 -3.06 12.43 -12.50
CA ALA A 6 -3.11 12.09 -11.09
C ALA A 6 -3.33 10.59 -10.85
N TYR A 7 -4.20 9.94 -11.64
CA TYR A 7 -4.40 8.49 -11.54
C TYR A 7 -3.18 7.69 -12.00
N VAL A 8 -2.53 8.14 -13.09
CA VAL A 8 -1.31 7.50 -13.59
C VAL A 8 -0.18 7.65 -12.57
N PHE A 9 0.02 8.85 -12.03
CA PHE A 9 1.05 9.08 -11.03
C PHE A 9 0.79 8.27 -9.75
N LEU A 10 -0.44 8.30 -9.21
CA LEU A 10 -0.81 7.47 -8.07
C LEU A 10 -0.54 5.99 -8.36
N SER A 11 -1.02 5.47 -9.49
CA SER A 11 -0.78 4.09 -9.93
C SER A 11 0.71 3.72 -9.93
N LEU A 12 1.55 4.54 -10.58
CA LEU A 12 3.00 4.32 -10.64
C LEU A 12 3.64 4.33 -9.25
N THR A 13 3.26 5.29 -8.40
CA THR A 13 3.80 5.35 -7.03
C THR A 13 3.37 4.17 -6.17
N LEU A 14 2.13 3.68 -6.30
CA LEU A 14 1.64 2.51 -5.57
C LEU A 14 2.33 1.23 -6.03
N VAL A 15 2.52 1.04 -7.33
CA VAL A 15 3.26 -0.11 -7.88
C VAL A 15 4.73 -0.06 -7.43
N ALA A 16 5.38 1.10 -7.55
CA ALA A 16 6.76 1.27 -7.11
C ALA A 16 6.91 1.05 -5.59
N ALA A 17 5.95 1.52 -4.79
CA ALA A 17 5.91 1.27 -3.36
C ALA A 17 5.77 -0.22 -3.04
N GLY A 18 4.88 -0.93 -3.73
CA GLY A 18 4.71 -2.37 -3.59
C GLY A 18 5.97 -3.15 -3.97
N ILE A 19 6.66 -2.76 -5.05
CA ILE A 19 7.96 -3.34 -5.42
C ILE A 19 9.01 -3.10 -4.33
N ALA A 20 9.12 -1.87 -3.83
CA ALA A 20 10.08 -1.54 -2.76
C ALA A 20 9.78 -2.31 -1.47
N ALA A 21 8.50 -2.46 -1.11
CA ALA A 21 8.08 -3.30 0.02
C ALA A 21 8.44 -4.78 -0.21
N GLY A 22 8.19 -5.31 -1.41
CA GLY A 22 8.54 -6.68 -1.78
C GLY A 22 10.05 -6.94 -1.73
N VAL A 23 10.87 -5.99 -2.20
CA VAL A 23 12.34 -6.04 -2.07
C VAL A 23 12.75 -6.04 -0.60
N ALA A 24 12.14 -5.20 0.23
CA ALA A 24 12.45 -5.18 1.65
C ALA A 24 12.08 -6.50 2.35
N THR A 25 10.93 -7.07 2.01
CA THR A 25 10.50 -8.40 2.50
C THR A 25 11.47 -9.48 2.05
N TRP A 26 11.86 -9.49 0.77
CA TRP A 26 12.84 -10.46 0.27
C TRP A 26 14.18 -10.37 0.99
N LEU A 27 14.72 -9.16 1.19
CA LEU A 27 15.95 -8.94 1.95
C LEU A 27 15.80 -9.36 3.43
N ALA A 28 14.62 -9.18 4.03
CA ALA A 28 14.36 -9.62 5.40
C ALA A 28 14.40 -11.16 5.51
N TRP A 29 13.86 -11.86 4.51
CA TRP A 29 13.75 -13.32 4.50
C TRP A 29 14.89 -14.05 3.76
N LEU A 30 15.92 -13.33 3.30
CA LEU A 30 17.08 -13.92 2.64
C LEU A 30 17.72 -15.09 3.41
N PRO A 31 17.82 -15.09 4.76
CA PRO A 31 18.35 -16.24 5.51
C PRO A 31 17.51 -17.52 5.38
N CYS A 32 16.26 -17.40 4.94
CA CYS A 32 15.31 -18.48 4.78
C CYS A 32 15.18 -18.97 3.32
N ASP A 33 16.01 -18.52 2.36
CA ASP A 33 15.80 -18.78 0.93
C ASP A 33 15.65 -20.29 0.60
N ASP A 34 16.48 -21.14 1.21
CA ASP A 34 16.47 -22.60 0.99
C ASP A 34 15.30 -23.32 1.68
N ALA A 35 14.74 -22.74 2.75
CA ALA A 35 13.71 -23.36 3.59
C ALA A 35 12.40 -22.56 3.63
N GLY A 36 12.25 -21.51 2.81
CA GLY A 36 11.14 -20.55 2.92
C GLY A 36 9.78 -21.15 2.61
N LEU A 37 9.74 -22.31 1.94
CA LEU A 37 8.53 -23.08 1.67
C LEU A 37 8.35 -24.27 2.63
N SER A 38 9.35 -24.58 3.47
CA SER A 38 9.24 -25.66 4.47
C SER A 38 8.09 -25.37 5.42
N GLY A 39 7.24 -26.38 5.64
CA GLY A 39 6.03 -26.25 6.46
C GLY A 39 4.87 -25.50 5.78
N SER A 40 5.03 -25.00 4.56
CA SER A 40 3.96 -24.31 3.83
C SER A 40 3.02 -25.27 3.09
N ILE A 41 1.81 -24.79 2.78
CA ILE A 41 0.84 -25.50 1.93
C ILE A 41 1.41 -25.81 0.53
N LEU A 42 2.34 -25.00 0.02
CA LEU A 42 2.98 -25.22 -1.29
C LEU A 42 3.94 -26.41 -1.27
N ALA A 43 4.50 -26.73 -0.11
CA ALA A 43 5.28 -27.94 0.14
C ALA A 43 4.43 -29.09 0.72
N GLY A 44 3.10 -28.94 0.78
CA GLY A 44 2.21 -29.92 1.38
C GLY A 44 2.46 -30.14 2.88
N TYR A 45 2.86 -29.08 3.60
CA TYR A 45 3.23 -29.09 5.02
C TYR A 45 4.46 -29.98 5.34
N GLN A 46 5.28 -30.28 4.35
CA GLN A 46 6.53 -31.02 4.53
C GLN A 46 7.68 -30.06 4.88
N TYR A 47 8.69 -30.59 5.57
CA TYR A 47 9.94 -29.88 5.90
C TYR A 47 11.10 -30.49 5.10
N PRO A 48 11.19 -30.22 3.79
CA PRO A 48 12.24 -30.78 2.93
C PRO A 48 13.63 -30.22 3.25
N ALA A 49 13.69 -29.04 3.87
CA ALA A 49 14.91 -28.40 4.32
C ALA A 49 14.74 -27.92 5.77
N GLU A 50 15.80 -28.09 6.56
CA GLU A 50 15.89 -27.55 7.92
C GLU A 50 16.12 -26.04 7.88
N PHE A 51 15.54 -25.31 8.84
CA PHE A 51 15.79 -23.88 8.97
C PHE A 51 17.17 -23.63 9.57
N THR A 52 17.92 -22.71 8.95
CA THR A 52 19.18 -22.23 9.52
C THR A 52 18.93 -21.44 10.80
N ASP A 53 19.92 -21.36 11.69
CA ASP A 53 19.82 -20.53 12.92
C ASP A 53 19.47 -19.08 12.59
N ALA A 54 20.01 -18.55 11.50
CA ALA A 54 19.73 -17.20 11.04
C ALA A 54 18.27 -17.03 10.55
N CYS A 55 17.68 -18.07 9.92
CA CYS A 55 16.26 -18.06 9.57
C CYS A 55 15.38 -18.15 10.82
N LEU A 56 15.70 -19.06 11.75
CA LEU A 56 14.97 -19.20 13.02
C LEU A 56 14.97 -17.90 13.82
N GLN A 57 16.11 -17.21 13.91
CA GLN A 57 16.19 -15.89 14.54
C GLN A 57 15.28 -14.84 13.88
N ARG A 58 15.03 -14.93 12.56
CA ARG A 58 14.08 -14.03 11.87
C ARG A 58 12.63 -14.46 12.04
N MET A 59 12.39 -15.74 12.26
CA MET A 59 11.07 -16.26 12.59
C MET A 59 10.67 -15.81 14.00
N ASP A 60 11.57 -15.87 14.98
CA ASP A 60 11.39 -15.36 16.35
C ASP A 60 11.07 -13.83 16.42
N GLY A 61 11.16 -13.13 15.30
CA GLY A 61 10.62 -11.79 15.08
C GLY A 61 11.09 -11.22 13.74
N SER A 62 10.16 -10.78 12.88
CA SER A 62 10.51 -10.33 11.51
C SER A 62 11.47 -9.13 11.45
N ASP A 63 11.59 -8.40 12.56
CA ASP A 63 12.49 -7.27 12.73
C ASP A 63 13.69 -7.62 13.63
N ALA A 64 13.98 -8.90 13.83
CA ALA A 64 15.18 -9.36 14.53
C ALA A 64 16.43 -8.87 13.80
N VAL A 65 17.31 -8.24 14.57
CA VAL A 65 18.50 -7.55 14.09
C VAL A 65 19.71 -8.47 14.17
N PRO A 66 20.69 -8.33 13.25
CA PRO A 66 20.78 -7.29 12.22
C PRO A 66 19.95 -7.59 10.96
N LEU A 67 19.31 -6.55 10.42
CA LEU A 67 18.66 -6.61 9.09
C LEU A 67 19.70 -6.64 7.97
N ALA A 68 19.33 -7.24 6.83
CA ALA A 68 20.17 -7.17 5.63
C ALA A 68 20.29 -5.71 5.16
N ALA A 69 21.45 -5.35 4.61
CA ALA A 69 21.68 -4.01 4.07
C ALA A 69 20.63 -3.72 2.97
N GLY A 70 20.01 -2.54 3.02
CA GLY A 70 18.97 -2.14 2.08
C GLY A 70 17.53 -2.41 2.53
N THR A 71 17.30 -3.25 3.55
CA THR A 71 15.92 -3.55 4.03
C THR A 71 15.22 -2.30 4.54
N ALA A 72 15.90 -1.53 5.41
CA ALA A 72 15.35 -0.30 5.99
C ALA A 72 15.13 0.78 4.93
N GLU A 73 16.07 0.92 3.98
CA GLU A 73 15.98 1.88 2.89
C GLU A 73 14.82 1.56 1.95
N ALA A 74 14.60 0.28 1.63
CA ALA A 74 13.51 -0.16 0.78
C ALA A 74 12.14 0.02 1.47
N LYS A 75 12.01 -0.32 2.77
CA LYS A 75 10.80 -0.03 3.57
C LYS A 75 10.50 1.48 3.60
N ALA A 76 11.51 2.31 3.91
CA ALA A 76 11.36 3.77 3.96
C ALA A 76 10.99 4.36 2.59
N LEU A 77 11.61 3.89 1.51
CA LEU A 77 11.29 4.30 0.14
C LEU A 77 9.83 3.96 -0.20
N SER A 78 9.37 2.76 0.14
CA SER A 78 7.99 2.35 -0.06
C SER A 78 7.01 3.30 0.63
N ALA A 79 7.21 3.59 1.92
CA ALA A 79 6.34 4.49 2.69
C ALA A 79 6.32 5.92 2.11
N LEU A 80 7.47 6.44 1.69
CA LEU A 80 7.55 7.76 1.04
C LEU A 80 6.83 7.80 -0.30
N LEU A 81 6.94 6.74 -1.11
CA LEU A 81 6.23 6.63 -2.39
C LEU A 81 4.71 6.62 -2.20
N LEU A 82 4.20 5.89 -1.19
CA LEU A 82 2.78 5.92 -0.83
C LEU A 82 2.34 7.35 -0.43
N GLY A 83 3.13 8.01 0.43
CA GLY A 83 2.85 9.37 0.88
C GLY A 83 2.82 10.38 -0.26
N VAL A 84 3.81 10.34 -1.16
CA VAL A 84 3.90 11.23 -2.34
C VAL A 84 2.76 10.95 -3.34
N GLY A 85 2.47 9.68 -3.61
CA GLY A 85 1.35 9.27 -4.44
C GLY A 85 0.03 9.83 -3.93
N TRP A 86 -0.23 9.68 -2.63
CA TRP A 86 -1.45 10.18 -2.00
C TRP A 86 -1.53 11.70 -1.98
N LEU A 87 -0.44 12.37 -1.60
CA LEU A 87 -0.34 13.83 -1.54
C LEU A 87 -0.67 14.50 -2.89
N THR A 88 -0.21 13.90 -3.99
CA THR A 88 -0.47 14.41 -5.34
C THR A 88 -1.89 14.09 -5.84
N PHE A 89 -2.50 13.02 -5.33
CA PHE A 89 -3.84 12.60 -5.72
C PHE A 89 -4.96 13.38 -5.02
N VAL A 90 -4.89 13.58 -3.70
CA VAL A 90 -5.98 14.18 -2.89
C VAL A 90 -6.48 15.55 -3.40
N PRO A 91 -5.64 16.47 -3.91
CA PRO A 91 -6.11 17.74 -4.47
C PRO A 91 -7.18 17.59 -5.56
N ARG A 92 -7.27 16.42 -6.21
CA ARG A 92 -8.26 16.11 -7.26
C ARG A 92 -9.62 15.67 -6.77
N LEU A 93 -9.71 15.22 -5.53
CA LEU A 93 -10.97 14.77 -4.98
C LEU A 93 -11.97 15.92 -5.00
N ARG A 94 -13.22 15.60 -5.35
CA ARG A 94 -14.35 16.53 -5.30
C ARG A 94 -14.82 16.75 -3.85
N LEU A 95 -13.92 17.26 -3.02
CA LEU A 95 -14.12 17.57 -1.61
C LEU A 95 -13.79 19.04 -1.36
N ASN A 96 -14.36 19.63 -0.31
CA ASN A 96 -13.95 20.96 0.15
C ASN A 96 -12.52 20.92 0.73
N ALA A 97 -11.89 22.09 0.87
CA ALA A 97 -10.49 22.18 1.32
C ALA A 97 -10.25 21.55 2.70
N ARG A 98 -11.18 21.73 3.65
CA ARG A 98 -11.07 21.19 5.01
C ARG A 98 -11.05 19.65 5.01
N LEU A 99 -11.96 19.03 4.26
CA LEU A 99 -12.02 17.58 4.12
C LEU A 99 -10.80 17.03 3.39
N LYS A 100 -10.25 17.76 2.41
CA LYS A 100 -8.98 17.38 1.78
C LYS A 100 -7.82 17.31 2.78
N THR A 101 -7.74 18.27 3.71
CA THR A 101 -6.73 18.23 4.78
C THR A 101 -6.88 16.99 5.65
N VAL A 102 -8.11 16.59 5.99
CA VAL A 102 -8.37 15.38 6.76
C VAL A 102 -7.97 14.12 5.97
N VAL A 103 -8.29 14.06 4.67
CA VAL A 103 -7.92 12.93 3.81
C VAL A 103 -6.40 12.83 3.61
N LEU A 104 -5.66 13.92 3.77
CA LEU A 104 -4.18 13.94 3.73
C LEU A 104 -3.52 13.44 5.02
N LEU A 105 -4.27 13.23 6.12
CA LEU A 105 -3.71 12.80 7.40
C LEU A 105 -2.76 11.59 7.31
N PRO A 106 -3.03 10.53 6.52
CA PRO A 106 -2.14 9.37 6.43
C PRO A 106 -0.70 9.69 5.96
N VAL A 107 -0.48 10.83 5.29
CA VAL A 107 0.86 11.22 4.82
C VAL A 107 1.81 11.49 5.99
N VAL A 108 1.33 12.07 7.08
CA VAL A 108 2.17 12.42 8.24
C VAL A 108 2.78 11.18 8.90
N PRO A 109 2.01 10.16 9.32
CA PRO A 109 2.58 8.97 9.94
C PRO A 109 3.37 8.12 8.93
N LEU A 110 3.11 8.19 7.61
CA LEU A 110 3.96 7.53 6.61
C LEU A 110 5.36 8.15 6.52
N VAL A 111 5.45 9.48 6.53
CA VAL A 111 6.75 10.18 6.57
C VAL A 111 7.48 9.85 7.88
N TRP A 112 6.76 9.85 8.99
CA TRP A 112 7.31 9.50 10.29
C TRP A 112 7.82 8.04 10.32
N TYR A 113 7.03 7.09 9.80
CA TYR A 113 7.41 5.69 9.65
C TYR A 113 8.71 5.52 8.86
N ALA A 114 8.84 6.25 7.74
CA ALA A 114 10.06 6.22 6.93
C ALA A 114 11.30 6.74 7.69
N MET A 115 11.11 7.74 8.57
CA MET A 115 12.18 8.25 9.43
C MET A 115 12.54 7.26 10.54
N GLU A 116 11.55 6.66 11.20
CA GLU A 116 11.76 5.65 12.24
C GLU A 116 12.45 4.41 11.69
N THR A 117 12.00 3.89 10.54
CA THR A 117 12.61 2.72 9.89
C THR A 117 14.11 2.88 9.64
N ARG A 118 14.59 4.11 9.41
CA ARG A 118 16.04 4.38 9.24
C ARG A 118 16.81 4.52 10.54
N ARG A 119 16.13 4.82 11.64
CA ARG A 119 16.74 5.04 12.97
C ARG A 119 16.69 3.77 13.82
N THR A 120 15.64 2.98 13.63
CA THR A 120 15.35 1.76 14.36
C THR A 120 16.10 0.59 13.71
N LEU A 121 17.30 0.34 14.21
CA LEU A 121 18.03 -0.91 13.98
C LEU A 121 18.12 -1.76 15.26
N ASP A 122 17.40 -1.39 16.32
CA ASP A 122 17.47 -2.01 17.64
C ASP A 122 16.07 -2.47 18.09
N ALA A 123 16.03 -3.66 18.71
CA ALA A 123 14.80 -4.30 19.19
C ALA A 123 14.01 -3.45 20.20
N ASP A 124 14.70 -2.58 20.96
CA ASP A 124 14.09 -1.70 21.95
C ASP A 124 13.16 -0.63 21.34
N THR A 125 13.19 -0.44 20.01
CA THR A 125 12.41 0.58 19.31
C THR A 125 11.24 0.04 18.45
N LEU A 126 10.88 -1.23 18.65
CA LEU A 126 9.74 -1.88 17.97
C LEU A 126 8.38 -1.28 18.36
N TRP A 127 8.28 -0.76 19.59
CA TRP A 127 7.06 -0.15 20.09
C TRP A 127 6.71 1.14 19.35
N GLU A 128 7.71 1.94 18.99
CA GLU A 128 7.59 3.16 18.21
C GLU A 128 7.03 2.86 16.81
N LEU A 129 7.62 1.89 16.10
CA LEU A 129 7.12 1.41 14.81
C LEU A 129 5.66 0.95 14.89
N THR A 130 5.32 0.16 15.92
CA THR A 130 3.95 -0.34 16.13
C THR A 130 2.97 0.81 16.35
N ARG A 131 3.36 1.81 17.16
CA ARG A 131 2.56 3.01 17.41
C ARG A 131 2.34 3.80 16.12
N THR A 132 3.37 3.94 15.29
CA THR A 132 3.27 4.64 14.01
C THR A 132 2.40 3.89 13.02
N SER A 133 2.51 2.56 12.93
CA SER A 133 1.59 1.72 12.15
C SER A 133 0.14 1.89 12.62
N GLY A 134 -0.09 2.01 13.94
CA GLY A 134 -1.41 2.31 14.50
C GLY A 134 -1.93 3.68 14.08
N ALA A 135 -1.05 4.69 14.03
CA ALA A 135 -1.39 6.03 13.55
C ALA A 135 -1.70 6.05 12.04
N ILE A 136 -1.00 5.27 11.22
CA ILE A 136 -1.30 5.08 9.79
C ILE A 136 -2.71 4.53 9.62
N GLU A 137 -3.04 3.46 10.34
CA GLU A 137 -4.35 2.81 10.24
C GLU A 137 -5.48 3.75 10.69
N LEU A 138 -5.32 4.42 11.83
CA LEU A 138 -6.32 5.36 12.34
C LEU A 138 -6.54 6.52 11.36
N ALA A 139 -5.46 7.13 10.85
CA ALA A 139 -5.56 8.19 9.85
C ALA A 139 -6.23 7.70 8.56
N GLY A 140 -5.92 6.47 8.16
CA GLY A 140 -6.55 5.77 7.05
C GLY A 140 -8.05 5.61 7.21
N LEU A 141 -8.50 5.10 8.35
CA LEU A 141 -9.92 4.93 8.67
C LEU A 141 -10.67 6.27 8.64
N VAL A 142 -10.08 7.32 9.24
CA VAL A 142 -10.65 8.67 9.22
C VAL A 142 -10.78 9.16 7.76
N ALA A 143 -9.74 9.00 6.95
CA ALA A 143 -9.78 9.37 5.53
C ALA A 143 -10.83 8.56 4.74
N ALA A 144 -10.97 7.26 5.03
CA ALA A 144 -11.93 6.37 4.38
C ALA A 144 -13.37 6.78 4.70
N ILE A 145 -13.66 7.06 5.98
CA ILE A 145 -14.96 7.61 6.41
C ILE A 145 -15.24 8.91 5.65
N VAL A 146 -14.23 9.78 5.51
CA VAL A 146 -14.42 11.03 4.78
C VAL A 146 -14.79 10.81 3.32
N ILE A 147 -14.09 9.90 2.64
CA ILE A 147 -14.36 9.56 1.25
C ILE A 147 -15.75 8.92 1.11
N LEU A 148 -16.14 8.02 2.02
CA LEU A 148 -17.42 7.31 1.95
C LEU A 148 -18.63 8.22 2.16
N VAL A 149 -18.53 9.18 3.08
CA VAL A 149 -19.63 10.07 3.45
C VAL A 149 -19.75 11.24 2.46
N TRP A 150 -18.64 11.90 2.11
CA TRP A 150 -18.68 13.19 1.40
C TRP A 150 -18.25 13.14 -0.06
N SER A 151 -17.55 12.10 -0.54
CA SER A 151 -17.19 12.01 -1.97
C SER A 151 -18.40 11.58 -2.81
N PRO A 152 -18.64 12.07 -4.03
CA PRO A 152 -19.73 11.60 -4.89
C PRO A 152 -19.69 10.07 -5.10
N LYS A 153 -20.86 9.40 -5.12
CA LYS A 153 -20.93 7.96 -5.43
C LYS A 153 -20.46 7.72 -6.86
N GLY A 154 -19.70 6.65 -7.07
CA GLY A 154 -19.22 6.23 -8.39
C GLY A 154 -17.74 5.84 -8.40
N ARG A 155 -17.18 5.77 -9.61
CA ARG A 155 -15.84 5.23 -9.87
C ARG A 155 -14.73 6.01 -9.14
N GLU A 156 -14.81 7.33 -9.07
CA GLU A 156 -13.83 8.16 -8.35
C GLU A 156 -13.72 7.78 -6.87
N ARG A 157 -14.85 7.52 -6.21
CA ARG A 157 -14.89 7.06 -4.81
C ARG A 157 -14.21 5.70 -4.66
N SER A 158 -14.55 4.73 -5.51
CA SER A 158 -13.94 3.40 -5.49
C SER A 158 -12.42 3.45 -5.72
N LEU A 159 -11.95 4.25 -6.68
CA LEU A 159 -10.51 4.40 -6.93
C LEU A 159 -9.78 5.11 -5.78
N SER A 160 -10.45 6.06 -5.13
CA SER A 160 -9.90 6.73 -3.95
C SER A 160 -9.75 5.76 -2.77
N LEU A 161 -10.74 4.89 -2.56
CA LEU A 161 -10.68 3.85 -1.51
C LEU A 161 -9.64 2.78 -1.83
N LEU A 162 -9.48 2.37 -3.09
CA LEU A 162 -8.42 1.45 -3.51
C LEU A 162 -7.03 2.06 -3.32
N GLY A 163 -6.86 3.34 -3.66
CA GLY A 163 -5.62 4.05 -3.41
C GLY A 163 -5.33 4.17 -1.92
N LEU A 164 -6.34 4.48 -1.12
CA LEU A 164 -6.22 4.59 0.32
C LEU A 164 -5.87 3.24 0.99
N LEU A 165 -6.47 2.14 0.52
CA LEU A 165 -6.14 0.79 0.98
C LEU A 165 -4.65 0.49 0.80
N ALA A 166 -4.06 0.85 -0.34
CA ALA A 166 -2.62 0.70 -0.54
C ALA A 166 -1.79 1.65 0.34
N VAL A 167 -2.25 2.89 0.53
CA VAL A 167 -1.59 3.91 1.36
C VAL A 167 -1.52 3.48 2.82
N THR A 168 -2.51 2.73 3.32
CA THR A 168 -2.50 2.16 4.67
C THR A 168 -1.77 0.82 4.76
N GLY A 169 -0.99 0.43 3.74
CA GLY A 169 -0.33 -0.88 3.72
C GLY A 169 0.69 -1.12 4.84
N PHE A 170 1.24 -0.07 5.45
CA PHE A 170 2.06 -0.19 6.67
C PHE A 170 1.25 -0.06 7.97
N GLY A 171 -0.08 -0.05 7.89
CA GLY A 171 -0.98 -0.02 9.02
C GLY A 171 -1.11 -1.37 9.72
N VAL A 172 -1.48 -1.36 11.01
CA VAL A 172 -1.58 -2.57 11.84
C VAL A 172 -2.52 -3.61 11.23
N ALA A 173 -3.60 -3.21 10.55
CA ALA A 173 -4.54 -4.15 9.94
C ALA A 173 -3.88 -5.00 8.84
N HIS A 174 -2.96 -4.42 8.07
CA HIS A 174 -2.23 -5.14 7.02
C HIS A 174 -1.21 -6.11 7.61
N THR A 175 -0.50 -5.70 8.66
CA THR A 175 0.41 -6.59 9.40
C THR A 175 -0.34 -7.77 10.00
N VAL A 176 -1.48 -7.53 10.65
CA VAL A 176 -2.31 -8.60 11.23
C VAL A 176 -2.87 -9.51 10.13
N LEU A 177 -3.36 -8.96 9.02
CA LEU A 177 -3.88 -9.76 7.91
C LEU A 177 -2.80 -10.64 7.29
N ASP A 178 -1.62 -10.07 7.03
CA ASP A 178 -0.48 -10.78 6.48
C ASP A 178 -0.05 -11.92 7.41
N TYR A 179 0.10 -11.64 8.70
CA TYR A 179 0.38 -12.65 9.72
C TYR A 179 -0.67 -13.79 9.75
N MET A 180 -1.96 -13.44 9.83
CA MET A 180 -3.05 -14.43 9.89
C MET A 180 -3.12 -15.29 8.63
N MET A 181 -2.90 -14.70 7.45
CA MET A 181 -2.87 -15.43 6.19
C MET A 181 -1.68 -16.37 6.15
N MET A 182 -0.49 -15.92 6.56
CA MET A 182 0.71 -16.75 6.50
C MET A 182 0.67 -17.91 7.52
N ILE A 183 0.12 -17.70 8.71
CA ILE A 183 -0.14 -18.80 9.66
C ILE A 183 -1.14 -19.81 9.12
N GLY A 184 -2.19 -19.34 8.43
CA GLY A 184 -3.14 -20.25 7.79
C GLY A 184 -2.53 -21.09 6.66
N LEU A 185 -1.41 -20.64 6.08
CA LEU A 185 -0.75 -21.25 4.93
C LEU A 185 0.57 -21.96 5.30
N SER A 186 1.01 -21.90 6.55
CA SER A 186 2.28 -22.46 7.01
C SER A 186 2.24 -22.95 8.46
N ASP A 187 2.66 -24.19 8.69
CA ASP A 187 2.90 -24.76 10.02
C ASP A 187 4.27 -24.33 10.59
N ALA A 188 5.14 -23.73 9.75
CA ALA A 188 6.38 -23.09 10.18
C ALA A 188 6.07 -21.64 10.63
N ASN A 189 5.54 -21.49 11.83
CA ASN A 189 4.99 -20.23 12.34
C ASN A 189 5.55 -19.80 13.72
N TRP A 190 6.77 -20.22 14.05
CA TRP A 190 7.51 -19.68 15.21
C TRP A 190 7.57 -18.14 15.08
N ASP A 191 6.76 -17.43 15.87
CA ASP A 191 6.46 -15.98 15.92
C ASP A 191 6.10 -15.24 14.61
N MET A 192 6.84 -15.41 13.50
CA MET A 192 6.47 -14.93 12.18
C MET A 192 6.84 -15.94 11.08
N PRO A 193 5.87 -16.38 10.26
CA PRO A 193 6.12 -17.29 9.15
C PRO A 193 6.96 -16.64 8.03
N PRO A 194 7.82 -17.41 7.33
CA PRO A 194 8.63 -16.89 6.24
C PRO A 194 7.78 -16.28 5.12
N GLY A 195 8.23 -15.15 4.59
CA GLY A 195 7.52 -14.42 3.53
C GLY A 195 6.44 -13.45 4.01
N SER A 196 6.24 -13.30 5.33
CA SER A 196 5.41 -12.21 5.87
C SER A 196 5.87 -10.86 5.31
N GLY A 197 4.95 -10.12 4.71
CA GLY A 197 5.11 -8.86 4.01
C GLY A 197 4.79 -8.95 2.52
N TYR A 198 4.91 -10.13 1.91
CA TYR A 198 4.63 -10.30 0.47
C TYR A 198 3.16 -10.09 0.13
N LEU A 199 2.22 -10.42 1.03
CA LEU A 199 0.79 -10.17 0.78
C LEU A 199 0.51 -8.67 0.69
N THR A 200 1.05 -7.90 1.63
CA THR A 200 0.93 -6.44 1.66
C THR A 200 1.57 -5.81 0.42
N ALA A 201 2.78 -6.24 0.05
CA ALA A 201 3.45 -5.79 -1.17
C ALA A 201 2.62 -6.08 -2.43
N ALA A 202 2.07 -7.29 -2.54
CA ALA A 202 1.20 -7.69 -3.65
C ALA A 202 -0.08 -6.86 -3.69
N LEU A 203 -0.71 -6.61 -2.53
CA LEU A 203 -1.90 -5.76 -2.43
C LEU A 203 -1.64 -4.34 -2.94
N MET A 204 -0.52 -3.73 -2.56
CA MET A 204 -0.11 -2.41 -3.06
C MET A 204 0.02 -2.40 -4.58
N VAL A 205 0.68 -3.42 -5.17
CA VAL A 205 0.83 -3.55 -6.62
C VAL A 205 -0.54 -3.72 -7.29
N ILE A 206 -1.39 -4.61 -6.79
CA ILE A 206 -2.73 -4.86 -7.33
C ILE A 206 -3.58 -3.58 -7.29
N CYS A 207 -3.61 -2.88 -6.16
CA CYS A 207 -4.29 -1.60 -6.03
C CYS A 207 -3.74 -0.56 -7.01
N GLY A 208 -2.42 -0.46 -7.16
CA GLY A 208 -1.77 0.43 -8.12
C GLY A 208 -2.18 0.12 -9.56
N LEU A 209 -2.18 -1.15 -9.96
CA LEU A 209 -2.61 -1.60 -11.28
C LEU A 209 -4.08 -1.31 -11.53
N LEU A 210 -4.96 -1.61 -10.56
CA LEU A 210 -6.40 -1.33 -10.65
C LEU A 210 -6.66 0.17 -10.78
N VAL A 211 -5.99 1.01 -9.98
CA VAL A 211 -6.08 2.47 -10.07
C VAL A 211 -5.64 2.97 -11.46
N GLY A 212 -4.56 2.42 -12.01
CA GLY A 212 -4.07 2.77 -13.33
C GLY A 212 -5.04 2.38 -14.46
N VAL A 213 -5.39 1.10 -14.54
CA VAL A 213 -6.28 0.54 -15.57
C VAL A 213 -7.66 1.20 -15.53
N LEU A 214 -8.23 1.36 -14.33
CA LEU A 214 -9.56 1.92 -14.19
C LEU A 214 -9.56 3.45 -14.26
N GLY A 215 -8.54 4.12 -13.76
CA GLY A 215 -8.41 5.58 -13.80
C GLY A 215 -8.14 6.10 -15.22
N TRP A 216 -7.42 5.34 -16.05
CA TRP A 216 -7.11 5.71 -17.44
C TRP A 216 -8.37 5.96 -18.28
N ASN A 217 -9.42 5.15 -18.06
CA ASN A 217 -10.65 5.21 -18.85
C ASN A 217 -11.56 6.40 -18.51
N ILE A 218 -11.38 7.06 -17.37
CA ILE A 218 -12.21 8.21 -16.97
C ILE A 218 -12.01 9.41 -17.90
N GLY A 219 -10.82 9.56 -18.49
CA GLY A 219 -10.59 10.67 -19.40
C GLY A 219 -11.01 10.41 -20.84
N ARG A 220 -11.34 9.17 -21.26
CA ARG A 220 -11.67 8.85 -22.67
C ARG A 220 -13.11 9.19 -23.06
N GLY A 221 -14.04 9.30 -22.11
CA GLY A 221 -15.46 9.57 -22.39
C GLY A 221 -15.83 11.04 -22.64
N GLY A 222 -14.86 11.92 -22.87
CA GLY A 222 -15.05 13.37 -23.00
C GLY A 222 -14.68 13.91 -24.37
N SER A 223 -15.34 13.40 -25.42
CA SER A 223 -15.49 14.17 -26.67
C SER A 223 -16.99 14.41 -26.83
N PRO A 224 -17.47 15.67 -26.73
CA PRO A 224 -18.80 15.99 -27.22
C PRO A 224 -18.80 15.68 -28.71
N ALA A 225 -19.77 14.88 -29.17
CA ALA A 225 -20.07 14.87 -30.60
C ALA A 225 -20.32 16.33 -31.03
N PRO A 226 -19.75 16.79 -32.16
CA PRO A 226 -20.11 18.09 -32.72
C PRO A 226 -21.63 18.10 -32.87
N SER A 227 -22.27 19.12 -32.31
CA SER A 227 -23.67 19.39 -32.58
C SER A 227 -23.81 19.69 -34.06
N ASP A 228 -24.27 18.70 -34.84
CA ASP A 228 -24.85 18.96 -36.15
C ASP A 228 -26.15 19.72 -35.92
N ASN A 229 -26.05 21.05 -35.87
CA ASN A 229 -27.22 21.88 -36.10
C ASN A 229 -26.85 23.09 -36.96
N PRO A 230 -27.05 22.98 -38.28
CA PRO A 230 -27.13 24.15 -39.13
C PRO A 230 -28.37 24.07 -40.03
N SER A 231 -29.58 24.20 -39.48
CA SER A 231 -30.75 24.55 -40.29
C SER A 231 -31.98 24.87 -39.43
N GLY A 232 -32.33 26.15 -39.33
CA GLY A 232 -33.60 26.57 -38.73
C GLY A 232 -33.71 28.02 -38.26
N GLN A 233 -33.03 28.97 -38.91
CA GLN A 233 -33.57 30.33 -39.00
C GLN A 233 -34.87 30.30 -39.83
N LEU A 234 -35.78 31.24 -39.53
CA LEU A 234 -37.01 31.69 -40.23
C LEU A 234 -38.27 31.41 -39.38
N VAL A 235 -39.12 32.34 -38.96
CA VAL A 235 -39.29 33.80 -39.17
C VAL A 235 -40.13 34.34 -38.00
N ALA A 236 -39.92 35.60 -37.65
CA ALA A 236 -40.76 36.41 -36.78
C ALA A 236 -42.10 36.81 -37.43
N ALA A 237 -43.20 36.70 -36.68
CA ALA A 237 -44.32 37.67 -36.60
C ALA A 237 -45.33 37.17 -35.56
#